data_AF-A0A933Q599-F1
#
_entry.id   AF-A0A933Q599-F1
#
_cell.length_a   1.000
_cell.length_b   1.000
_cell.length_c   1.000
_cell.angle_alpha   90.00
_cell.angle_beta   90.00
_cell.angle_gamma   90.00
#
_symmetry.space_group_name_H-M   'P 1'
#
loop_
_entity.id
_entity.type
_entity.pdbx_description
1 polymer ?
#
loop_
_entity_poly.entity_id
_entity_poly.type
_entity_poly.pdbx_seq_one_letter_code
_entity_poly.pdbx_strand_id
1 'polypeptide(L)'
;MIFALTLLLPLLALAVWAFWRLSPQPADPRPVLWFNWAVTILSLALCVAVVIYVRLTMTGSTDHAWWPVVSAFYGLVAIPLCLAVGGGIRRLIFGSRETAKPLEISQDLSKTRF
;
A
#
# COMPACT_ATOMS: atom_id res chain seq x y z
N MET A 1 -5.90 5.75 -24.71
CA MET A 1 -6.50 5.00 -23.58
C MET A 1 -5.87 3.63 -23.37
N ILE A 2 -5.69 2.82 -24.44
CA ILE A 2 -5.07 1.48 -24.35
C ILE A 2 -3.68 1.54 -23.68
N PHE A 3 -2.81 2.46 -24.08
CA PHE A 3 -1.47 2.64 -23.49
C PHE A 3 -1.51 2.86 -21.97
N ALA A 4 -2.45 3.66 -21.49
CA ALA A 4 -2.57 3.93 -20.05
C ALA A 4 -3.10 2.71 -19.29
N LEU A 5 -4.05 1.96 -19.86
CA LEU A 5 -4.52 0.70 -19.28
C LEU A 5 -3.40 -0.35 -19.21
N THR A 6 -2.57 -0.46 -20.27
CA THR A 6 -1.43 -1.37 -20.29
C THR A 6 -0.36 -1.03 -19.27
N LEU A 7 -0.29 0.22 -18.79
CA LEU A 7 0.63 0.65 -17.73
C LEU A 7 0.00 0.51 -16.33
N LEU A 8 -1.24 0.96 -16.18
CA LEU A 8 -1.94 1.04 -14.90
C LEU A 8 -2.35 -0.34 -14.35
N LEU A 9 -2.71 -1.30 -15.21
CA LEU A 9 -3.06 -2.65 -14.77
C LEU A 9 -1.86 -3.38 -14.14
N PRO A 10 -0.66 -3.43 -14.79
CA PRO A 10 0.54 -3.95 -14.14
C PRO A 10 0.92 -3.18 -12.87
N LEU A 11 0.75 -1.86 -12.86
CA LEU A 11 1.05 -1.05 -11.68
C LEU A 11 0.13 -1.41 -10.50
N LEU A 12 -1.16 -1.62 -10.75
CA LEU A 12 -2.10 -2.10 -9.73
C LEU A 12 -1.69 -3.47 -9.21
N ALA A 13 -1.41 -4.41 -10.11
CA ALA A 13 -0.96 -5.75 -9.73
C ALA A 13 0.32 -5.70 -8.89
N LEU A 14 1.29 -4.87 -9.30
CA LEU A 14 2.54 -4.64 -8.58
C LEU A 14 2.30 -4.01 -7.21
N ALA A 15 1.39 -3.03 -7.10
CA ALA A 15 1.07 -2.38 -5.83
C ALA A 15 0.41 -3.35 -4.84
N VAL A 16 -0.55 -4.15 -5.29
CA VAL A 16 -1.18 -5.21 -4.48
C VAL A 16 -0.13 -6.22 -4.04
N TRP A 17 0.69 -6.71 -4.98
CA TRP A 17 1.76 -7.66 -4.68
C TRP A 17 2.77 -7.10 -3.69
N ALA A 18 3.27 -5.89 -3.91
CA ALA A 18 4.25 -5.24 -3.03
C ALA A 18 3.67 -4.98 -1.65
N PHE A 19 2.40 -4.54 -1.57
CA PHE A 19 1.73 -4.31 -0.30
C PHE A 19 1.69 -5.59 0.54
N TRP A 20 1.31 -6.74 -0.01
CA TRP A 20 1.29 -7.98 0.77
C TRP A 20 2.68 -8.57 1.00
N ARG A 21 3.56 -8.53 -0.01
CA ARG A 21 4.89 -9.14 0.04
C ARG A 21 5.85 -8.43 0.99
N LEU A 22 5.80 -7.10 1.06
CA LEU A 22 6.65 -6.27 1.91
C LEU A 22 6.05 -6.05 3.31
N SER A 23 5.12 -6.91 3.73
CA SER A 23 4.55 -6.84 5.07
C SER A 23 5.60 -7.28 6.10
N PRO A 24 5.84 -6.50 7.18
CA PRO A 24 6.74 -6.92 8.24
C PRO A 24 6.21 -8.19 8.92
N GLN A 25 7.13 -9.01 9.45
CA GLN A 25 6.82 -10.26 10.17
C GLN A 25 7.16 -10.09 11.66
N PRO A 26 6.30 -9.43 12.46
CA PRO A 26 6.49 -9.34 13.90
C PRO A 26 6.23 -10.68 14.60
N ALA A 27 6.63 -10.78 15.87
CA ALA A 27 6.43 -11.97 16.69
C ALA A 27 4.94 -12.36 16.85
N ASP A 28 4.03 -11.38 16.90
CA ASP A 28 2.58 -11.60 16.76
C ASP A 28 2.10 -11.06 15.41
N PRO A 29 1.71 -11.92 14.45
CA PRO A 29 1.28 -11.50 13.12
C PRO A 29 -0.14 -10.90 13.08
N ARG A 30 -0.96 -11.10 14.12
CA ARG A 30 -2.39 -10.72 14.09
C ARG A 30 -2.63 -9.22 13.88
N PRO A 31 -1.93 -8.30 14.57
CA PRO A 31 -2.17 -6.86 14.40
C PRO A 31 -1.85 -6.37 12.99
N VAL A 32 -0.80 -6.91 12.36
CA VAL A 32 -0.39 -6.56 11.00
C VAL A 32 -1.40 -7.08 9.98
N LEU A 33 -1.94 -8.29 10.19
CA LEU A 33 -2.99 -8.83 9.34
C LEU A 33 -4.27 -7.99 9.41
N TRP A 34 -4.71 -7.59 10.60
CA TRP A 34 -5.87 -6.70 10.76
C TRP A 34 -5.65 -5.34 10.10
N PHE A 35 -4.45 -4.77 10.23
CA PHE A 35 -4.09 -3.53 9.56
C PHE A 35 -4.15 -3.68 8.03
N ASN A 36 -3.56 -4.75 7.48
CA ASN A 36 -3.58 -5.02 6.04
C ASN A 36 -5.01 -5.18 5.50
N TRP A 37 -5.87 -5.87 6.25
CA TRP A 37 -7.28 -6.00 5.92
C TRP A 37 -8.01 -4.66 5.97
N ALA A 38 -7.80 -3.86 7.01
CA ALA A 38 -8.41 -2.54 7.14
C ALA A 38 -8.03 -1.62 5.96
N VAL A 39 -6.76 -1.58 5.57
CA VAL A 39 -6.29 -0.79 4.41
C VAL A 39 -6.89 -1.30 3.10
N THR A 40 -7.00 -2.62 2.93
CA THR A 40 -7.60 -3.23 1.73
C THR A 40 -9.08 -2.87 1.62
N ILE A 41 -9.83 -3.00 2.72
CA ILE A 41 -11.25 -2.62 2.79
C ILE A 41 -11.42 -1.13 2.52
N LEU A 42 -10.56 -0.28 3.11
CA LEU A 42 -10.59 1.17 2.88
C LEU A 42 -10.32 1.50 1.40
N SER A 43 -9.38 0.80 0.76
CA SER A 43 -9.07 0.98 -0.66
C SER A 43 -10.27 0.63 -1.55
N LEU A 44 -10.98 -0.46 -1.23
CA LEU A 44 -12.22 -0.85 -1.93
C LEU A 44 -13.34 0.16 -1.70
N ALA A 45 -13.53 0.62 -0.46
CA ALA A 45 -14.52 1.64 -0.12
C ALA A 45 -14.25 2.96 -0.87
N LEU A 46 -12.98 3.37 -0.97
CA LEU A 46 -12.57 4.53 -1.76
C LEU A 46 -12.88 4.34 -3.25
N CYS A 47 -12.63 3.15 -3.80
CA CYS A 47 -12.99 2.84 -5.19
C CYS A 47 -14.51 2.95 -5.42
N VAL A 48 -15.33 2.45 -4.50
CA VAL A 48 -16.80 2.60 -4.57
C VAL A 48 -17.21 4.08 -4.50
N ALA A 49 -16.61 4.85 -3.61
CA ALA A 49 -16.88 6.29 -3.49
C ALA A 49 -16.54 7.05 -4.78
N VAL A 50 -15.40 6.73 -5.41
CA VAL A 50 -14.99 7.28 -6.71
C VAL A 50 -16.00 6.93 -7.80
N VAL A 51 -16.46 5.68 -7.87
CA VAL A 51 -17.47 5.25 -8.85
C VAL A 51 -18.76 6.05 -8.69
N ILE A 52 -19.24 6.21 -7.46
CA ILE A 52 -20.45 6.99 -7.14
C ILE A 52 -20.25 8.45 -7.57
N TYR A 53 -19.11 9.05 -7.19
CA TYR A 53 -18.76 10.43 -7.54
C TYR A 53 -18.78 10.65 -9.06
N VAL A 54 -18.02 9.85 -9.82
CA VAL A 54 -17.93 9.96 -11.28
C VAL A 54 -19.31 9.78 -11.92
N ARG A 55 -20.08 8.79 -11.47
CA ARG A 55 -21.44 8.56 -11.97
C ARG A 55 -22.32 9.79 -11.79
N LEU A 56 -22.34 10.39 -10.60
CA LEU A 56 -23.14 11.59 -10.29
C LEU A 56 -22.66 12.81 -11.09
N THR A 57 -21.35 12.97 -11.28
CA THR A 57 -20.78 14.08 -12.05
C THR A 57 -21.10 13.97 -13.54
N MET A 58 -21.12 12.75 -14.10
CA MET A 58 -21.33 12.54 -15.54
C MET A 58 -22.79 12.34 -15.94
N THR A 59 -23.72 12.15 -15.00
CA THR A 59 -25.15 11.93 -15.33
C THR A 59 -25.82 13.05 -16.12
N GLY A 60 -25.31 14.29 -16.05
CA GLY A 60 -25.82 15.43 -16.80
C GLY A 60 -25.00 15.83 -18.03
N SER A 61 -23.93 15.09 -18.37
CA SER A 61 -23.05 15.44 -19.48
C SER A 61 -23.40 14.71 -20.77
N THR A 62 -23.01 15.28 -21.91
CA THR A 62 -23.12 14.63 -23.23
C THR A 62 -22.38 13.29 -23.30
N ASP A 63 -21.30 13.15 -22.51
CA ASP A 63 -20.46 11.95 -22.48
C ASP A 63 -20.84 10.97 -21.37
N HIS A 64 -22.06 11.03 -20.84
CA HIS A 64 -22.49 10.20 -19.70
C HIS A 64 -22.16 8.71 -19.87
N ALA A 65 -22.27 8.13 -21.08
CA ALA A 65 -21.98 6.72 -21.35
C ALA A 65 -20.54 6.30 -21.00
N TRP A 66 -19.59 7.24 -20.90
CA TRP A 66 -18.18 6.98 -20.56
C TRP A 66 -17.90 6.86 -19.07
N TRP A 67 -18.88 7.11 -18.19
CA TRP A 67 -18.69 7.05 -16.73
C TRP A 67 -18.02 5.76 -16.22
N PRO A 68 -18.27 4.54 -16.78
CA PRO A 68 -17.61 3.33 -16.29
C PRO A 68 -16.11 3.33 -16.58
N VAL A 69 -15.71 3.81 -17.77
CA VAL A 69 -14.31 3.87 -18.20
C VAL A 69 -13.54 4.87 -17.36
N VAL A 70 -14.12 6.05 -17.15
CA VAL A 70 -13.55 7.11 -16.31
C VAL A 70 -13.40 6.62 -14.87
N SER A 71 -14.43 5.96 -14.32
CA SER A 71 -14.39 5.40 -12.96
C SER A 71 -13.30 4.33 -12.80
N ALA A 72 -13.17 3.43 -13.78
CA ALA A 72 -12.11 2.42 -13.78
C ALA A 72 -10.72 3.07 -13.79
N PHE A 73 -10.55 4.13 -14.57
CA PHE A 73 -9.29 4.87 -14.65
C PHE A 73 -8.90 5.52 -13.31
N TYR A 74 -9.85 6.17 -12.64
CA TYR A 74 -9.62 6.70 -11.30
C TYR A 74 -9.36 5.60 -10.28
N GLY A 75 -10.08 4.47 -10.33
CA GLY A 75 -9.86 3.32 -9.46
C GLY A 75 -8.45 2.73 -9.60
N LEU A 76 -7.96 2.62 -10.84
CA LEU A 76 -6.61 2.16 -11.16
C LEU A 76 -5.49 3.05 -10.60
N VAL A 77 -5.79 4.31 -10.25
CA VAL A 77 -4.84 5.23 -9.62
C VAL A 77 -5.05 5.31 -8.10
N ALA A 78 -6.32 5.36 -7.66
CA ALA A 78 -6.68 5.50 -6.26
C ALA A 78 -6.28 4.28 -5.42
N ILE A 79 -6.49 3.07 -5.93
CA ILE A 79 -6.16 1.84 -5.19
C ILE A 79 -4.65 1.72 -4.95
N PRO A 80 -3.77 1.81 -5.98
CA PRO A 80 -2.32 1.73 -5.75
C PRO A 80 -1.81 2.81 -4.80
N LEU A 81 -2.34 4.03 -4.90
CA LEU A 81 -1.96 5.12 -4.01
C LEU A 81 -2.35 4.82 -2.55
N CYS A 82 -3.57 4.35 -2.31
CA CYS A 82 -4.03 3.98 -0.97
C CYS A 82 -3.18 2.86 -0.37
N LEU A 83 -2.87 1.82 -1.17
CA LEU A 83 -1.99 0.73 -0.77
C LEU A 83 -0.56 1.20 -0.49
N ALA A 84 -0.01 2.10 -1.32
CA ALA A 84 1.33 2.66 -1.10
C ALA A 84 1.41 3.46 0.20
N VAL A 85 0.42 4.32 0.46
CA VAL A 85 0.32 5.09 1.71
C VAL A 85 0.15 4.15 2.90
N GLY A 86 -0.76 3.19 2.82
CA GLY A 86 -0.98 2.19 3.87
C GLY A 86 0.27 1.34 4.14
N GLY A 87 1.00 0.94 3.10
CA GLY A 87 2.25 0.21 3.22
C GLY A 87 3.35 1.02 3.89
N GLY A 88 3.43 2.32 3.57
CA GLY A 88 4.31 3.27 4.26
C GLY A 88 3.98 3.39 5.75
N ILE A 89 2.70 3.63 6.08
CA ILE A 89 2.22 3.72 7.47
C ILE A 89 2.52 2.41 8.22
N ARG A 90 2.24 1.26 7.62
CA ARG A 90 2.54 -0.06 8.20
C ARG A 90 4.02 -0.20 8.54
N ARG A 91 4.91 0.23 7.64
CA ARG A 91 6.35 0.18 7.86
C ARG A 91 6.80 1.11 8.99
N LEU A 92 6.13 2.26 9.18
CA LEU A 92 6.42 3.18 10.28
C LEU A 92 5.94 2.63 11.64
N ILE A 93 4.79 1.96 11.68
CA ILE A 93 4.19 1.44 12.92
C ILE A 93 4.80 0.10 13.33
N PHE A 94 4.98 -0.82 12.38
CA PHE A 94 5.37 -2.21 12.62
C PHE A 94 6.76 -2.56 12.09
N GLY A 95 7.46 -1.62 11.45
CA GLY A 95 8.84 -1.85 11.01
C GLY A 95 9.74 -1.99 12.23
N SER A 96 10.53 -3.06 12.26
CA SER A 96 11.55 -3.25 13.29
C SER A 96 12.52 -2.07 13.25
N ARG A 97 12.50 -1.23 14.28
CA ARG A 97 13.73 -0.58 14.71
C ARG A 97 14.62 -1.73 15.12
N GLU A 98 15.61 -2.08 14.29
CA GLU A 98 16.70 -2.92 14.77
C GLU A 98 17.14 -2.32 16.11
N THR A 99 16.94 -3.08 17.19
CA THR A 99 17.57 -2.82 18.47
C THR A 99 19.03 -2.67 18.13
N ALA A 100 19.55 -1.44 18.21
CA ALA A 100 20.95 -1.15 17.91
C ALA A 100 21.76 -2.23 18.63
N LYS A 101 22.37 -3.11 17.83
CA LYS A 101 23.14 -4.24 18.35
C LYS A 101 24.07 -3.63 19.40
N PRO A 102 23.97 -3.99 20.70
CA PRO A 102 24.87 -3.42 21.68
C PRO A 102 26.26 -3.75 21.16
N LEU A 103 27.04 -2.72 20.86
CA LEU A 103 28.41 -2.87 20.40
C LEU A 103 29.09 -3.79 21.41
N GLU A 104 29.40 -5.02 21.00
CA GLU A 104 30.17 -6.00 21.76
C GLU A 104 31.63 -5.50 21.85
N ILE A 105 31.84 -4.32 22.43
CA ILE A 105 33.13 -3.72 22.78
C ILE A 105 33.34 -4.00 24.27
N SER A 106 33.37 -5.27 24.66
CA SER A 106 33.64 -5.62 26.06
C SER A 106 34.36 -6.94 26.27
N GLN A 107 34.82 -7.63 25.21
CA GLN A 107 35.41 -8.97 25.39
C GLN A 107 36.84 -9.20 24.89
N ASP A 108 37.55 -8.19 24.37
CA ASP A 108 38.93 -8.42 23.89
C ASP A 108 39.99 -7.47 24.48
N LEU A 109 39.78 -7.00 25.71
CA LEU A 109 40.82 -6.29 26.49
C LEU A 109 41.56 -7.18 27.50
N SER A 110 41.26 -8.49 27.57
CA SER A 110 42.01 -9.42 28.43
C SER A 110 43.30 -9.95 27.80
N LYS A 111 43.58 -9.59 26.54
CA LYS A 111 44.77 -10.05 25.79
C LYS A 111 45.95 -9.07 25.75
N THR A 112 45.82 -7.86 26.29
CA THR A 112 46.99 -6.98 26.44
C THR A 112 47.71 -7.28 27.75
N ARG A 113 48.44 -8.40 27.79
CA ARG A 113 49.66 -8.48 28.58
C ARG A 113 50.78 -7.83 27.76
N PHE A 114 51.13 -6.60 28.13
CA PHE A 114 52.44 -6.02 27.88
C PHE A 114 52.96 -5.49 29.20
#